data_AF-A0A2L1UZC3-F1
#
_entry.id   AF-A0A2L1UZC3-F1
#
_cell.length_a   1.000
_cell.length_b   1.000
_cell.length_c   1.000
_cell.angle_alpha   90.00
_cell.angle_beta   90.00
_cell.angle_gamma   90.00
#
_symmetry.space_group_name_H-M   'P 1'
#
loop_
_entity.id
_entity.type
_entity.pdbx_description
1 polymer ?
#
loop_
_entity_poly.entity_id
_entity_poly.type
_entity_poly.pdbx_seq_one_letter_code
_entity_poly.pdbx_strand_id
1 'polypeptide(L)'
;MITRLPFPRSGRNRVFSKHDGFREVRFPVRTPEDLRELDALKEMQLNRFVKALFKEAQEEYRFSPGVFSELVKAMLEKDSPGYITAHGAFGQFNTQMFEYGLAEEVGAAVEIYIACYPTSADYVLKSIPAKVLNYLCKYANTSDVMKWTEANPQWKENVIASLKAGTFSEQLKMMRMATGAMSVNFNFLQMLEKLVNHASGVSPETMKQAQKILSNAPNVLYQSPREWNEACNELRTLITYFILVDLESRYGEMTHPQRTYTTPFYDKQREIAGRPNSQVISFMPGTLLAEHFDYGICIGWRYDSWEQFFYQLCHECVHLLDPELAPPGELIVSALDEGVAVRYAEEMLDKYLPYIARSFVHSPVINHNPYYFAWDAARKLPDAVLRKIRETFGAFAKINDRARFAELTSEWLNDDEITLLCEPFEYAKHG
;
A
#
# COMPACT_ATOMS: atom_id res chain seq x y z
N MET A 1 54.82 -9.22 43.00
CA MET A 1 53.97 -10.22 42.32
C MET A 1 52.52 -9.90 42.64
N ILE A 2 51.79 -9.32 41.69
CA ILE A 2 50.41 -8.88 41.87
C ILE A 2 49.50 -10.00 41.35
N THR A 3 48.77 -10.62 42.25
CA THR A 3 47.73 -11.62 42.01
C THR A 3 46.54 -10.97 41.31
N ARG A 4 46.31 -11.30 40.04
CA ARG A 4 45.08 -10.94 39.30
C ARG A 4 43.95 -11.85 39.77
N LEU A 5 42.98 -11.29 40.49
CA LEU A 5 41.71 -11.95 40.77
C LEU A 5 40.85 -12.01 39.49
N PRO A 6 40.10 -13.09 39.25
CA PRO A 6 39.20 -13.20 38.10
C PRO A 6 37.95 -12.32 38.30
N PHE A 7 37.53 -11.64 37.23
CA PHE A 7 36.27 -10.90 37.18
C PHE A 7 35.07 -11.81 37.47
N PRO A 8 34.07 -11.36 38.25
CA PRO A 8 32.89 -12.15 38.55
C PRO A 8 32.03 -12.33 37.29
N ARG A 9 31.74 -13.59 36.93
CA ARG A 9 30.75 -13.94 35.92
C ARG A 9 29.36 -13.59 36.46
N SER A 10 28.73 -12.56 35.90
CA SER A 10 27.32 -12.28 36.16
C SER A 10 26.46 -13.35 35.45
N GLY A 11 26.03 -14.34 36.22
CA GLY A 11 25.07 -15.33 35.77
C GLY A 11 23.69 -14.69 35.60
N ARG A 12 23.39 -14.21 34.39
CA ARG A 12 22.00 -14.09 33.94
C ARG A 12 21.51 -15.50 33.65
N ASN A 13 20.77 -16.10 34.58
CA ASN A 13 20.01 -17.31 34.33
C ASN A 13 18.98 -17.02 33.22
N ARG A 14 19.33 -17.34 31.97
CA ARG A 14 18.39 -17.42 30.87
C ARG A 14 17.87 -18.85 30.83
N VAL A 15 16.58 -19.02 31.05
CA VAL A 15 15.89 -20.29 30.80
C VAL A 15 15.86 -20.49 29.29
N PHE A 16 16.61 -21.47 28.78
CA PHE A 16 16.64 -21.80 27.36
C PHE A 16 15.60 -22.89 27.08
N SER A 17 14.65 -22.61 26.19
CA SER A 17 13.85 -23.66 25.54
C SER A 17 14.75 -24.42 24.56
N LYS A 18 14.90 -25.73 24.76
CA LYS A 18 15.70 -26.65 23.92
C LYS A 18 14.96 -27.18 22.69
N HIS A 19 13.79 -26.63 22.34
CA HIS A 19 12.83 -27.37 21.50
C HIS A 19 12.84 -27.11 19.99
N ASP A 20 13.57 -26.13 19.45
CA ASP A 20 13.35 -25.68 18.06
C ASP A 20 14.50 -25.94 17.07
N GLY A 21 15.26 -27.04 17.20
CA GLY A 21 16.24 -27.44 16.18
C GLY A 21 17.51 -26.56 16.07
N PHE A 22 17.68 -25.56 16.94
CA PHE A 22 18.88 -24.73 17.01
C PHE A 22 20.04 -25.46 17.70
N ARG A 23 21.23 -25.47 17.07
CA ARG A 23 22.46 -26.03 17.63
C ARG A 23 23.33 -24.93 18.22
N GLU A 24 23.65 -25.02 19.51
CA GLU A 24 24.59 -24.11 20.17
C GLU A 24 26.00 -24.33 19.61
N VAL A 25 26.63 -23.27 19.09
CA VAL A 25 28.04 -23.27 18.68
C VAL A 25 28.80 -22.32 19.60
N ARG A 26 29.83 -22.84 20.29
CA ARG A 26 30.65 -22.07 21.22
C ARG A 26 31.92 -21.61 20.54
N PHE A 27 32.17 -20.30 20.56
CA PHE A 27 33.39 -19.70 20.05
C PHE A 27 34.27 -19.22 21.23
N PRO A 28 35.56 -19.57 21.27
CA PRO A 28 36.47 -19.02 22.26
C PRO A 28 36.82 -17.57 21.89
N VAL A 29 36.41 -16.62 22.72
CA VAL A 29 36.80 -15.20 22.60
C VAL A 29 37.98 -14.95 23.54
N ARG A 30 39.17 -14.67 22.97
CA ARG A 30 40.41 -14.46 23.74
C ARG A 30 40.86 -13.00 23.73
N THR A 31 40.46 -12.24 22.72
CA THR A 31 40.80 -10.83 22.56
C THR A 31 39.57 -9.96 22.25
N PRO A 32 39.62 -8.63 22.44
CA PRO A 32 38.59 -7.71 21.96
C PRO A 32 38.41 -7.71 20.44
N GLU A 33 39.46 -8.04 19.68
CA GLU A 33 39.41 -8.24 18.23
C GLU A 33 38.57 -9.46 17.86
N ASP A 34 38.76 -10.60 18.56
CA ASP A 34 37.98 -11.81 18.33
C ASP A 34 36.48 -11.57 18.57
N LEU A 35 36.14 -10.71 19.54
CA LEU A 35 34.75 -10.33 19.82
C LEU A 35 34.17 -9.52 18.65
N ARG A 36 34.92 -8.55 18.12
CA ARG A 36 34.50 -7.74 16.96
C ARG A 36 34.32 -8.58 15.71
N GLU A 37 35.24 -9.49 15.41
CA GLU A 37 35.13 -10.41 14.27
C GLU A 37 33.93 -11.35 14.41
N LEU A 38 33.70 -11.88 15.62
CA LEU A 38 32.55 -12.73 15.90
C LEU A 38 31.23 -11.98 15.72
N ASP A 39 31.16 -10.72 16.18
CA ASP A 39 29.96 -9.90 16.03
C ASP A 39 29.72 -9.52 14.56
N ALA A 40 30.76 -9.19 13.80
CA ALA A 40 30.66 -8.97 12.35
C ALA A 40 30.19 -10.22 11.59
N LEU A 41 30.67 -11.41 11.98
CA LEU A 41 30.21 -12.68 11.38
C LEU A 41 28.75 -12.98 11.70
N LYS A 42 28.29 -12.73 12.95
CA LYS A 42 26.88 -12.85 13.31
C LYS A 42 26.02 -11.88 12.51
N GLU A 43 26.46 -10.64 12.36
CA GLU A 43 25.75 -9.63 11.58
C GLU A 43 25.68 -10.01 10.09
N MET A 44 26.76 -10.52 9.51
CA MET A 44 26.77 -10.98 8.12
C MET A 44 25.87 -12.21 7.91
N GLN A 45 25.89 -13.19 8.82
CA GLN A 45 25.03 -14.37 8.72
C GLN A 45 23.56 -14.02 8.93
N LEU A 46 23.25 -13.16 9.90
CA LEU A 46 21.92 -12.62 10.12
C LEU A 46 21.43 -11.89 8.87
N ASN A 47 22.25 -11.01 8.28
CA ASN A 47 21.93 -10.32 7.04
C ASN A 47 21.58 -11.29 5.90
N ARG A 48 22.36 -12.37 5.72
CA ARG A 48 22.08 -13.38 4.69
C ARG A 48 20.81 -14.16 4.98
N PHE A 49 20.60 -14.57 6.23
CA PHE A 49 19.44 -15.34 6.66
C PHE A 49 18.14 -14.53 6.55
N VAL A 50 18.16 -13.29 7.05
CA VAL A 50 17.10 -12.31 6.86
C VAL A 50 16.84 -12.16 5.36
N LYS A 51 17.83 -11.81 4.54
CA LYS A 51 17.61 -11.66 3.10
C LYS A 51 17.03 -12.91 2.41
N ALA A 52 17.40 -14.12 2.83
CA ALA A 52 16.88 -15.36 2.27
C ALA A 52 15.41 -15.61 2.66
N LEU A 53 15.07 -15.58 3.96
CA LEU A 53 13.68 -15.72 4.43
C LEU A 53 12.78 -14.64 3.85
N PHE A 54 13.31 -13.44 3.72
CA PHE A 54 12.60 -12.30 3.18
C PHE A 54 12.40 -12.43 1.68
N LYS A 55 13.35 -13.01 0.93
CA LYS A 55 13.15 -13.30 -0.49
C LYS A 55 11.95 -14.20 -0.71
N GLU A 56 11.81 -15.27 0.08
CA GLU A 56 10.66 -16.18 0.02
C GLU A 56 9.34 -15.45 0.37
N ALA A 57 9.32 -14.64 1.43
CA ALA A 57 8.14 -13.86 1.79
C ALA A 57 7.76 -12.78 0.76
N GLN A 58 8.76 -12.23 0.05
CA GLN A 58 8.58 -11.26 -1.03
C GLN A 58 8.06 -11.92 -2.30
N GLU A 59 8.55 -13.10 -2.66
CA GLU A 59 8.08 -13.91 -3.80
C GLU A 59 6.59 -14.28 -3.66
N GLU A 60 6.11 -14.40 -2.42
CA GLU A 60 4.70 -14.62 -2.12
C GLU A 60 3.88 -13.33 -1.96
N TYR A 61 4.48 -12.14 -2.16
CA TYR A 61 3.84 -10.83 -1.99
C TYR A 61 3.12 -10.65 -0.64
N ARG A 62 3.63 -11.29 0.42
CA ARG A 62 2.99 -11.28 1.76
C ARG A 62 2.92 -9.90 2.41
N PHE A 63 3.77 -8.97 1.98
CA PHE A 63 3.86 -7.61 2.51
C PHE A 63 3.56 -6.59 1.43
N SER A 64 3.01 -5.45 1.84
CA SER A 64 2.90 -4.32 0.94
C SER A 64 4.30 -3.81 0.53
N PRO A 65 4.48 -3.25 -0.69
CA PRO A 65 5.80 -2.93 -1.24
C PRO A 65 6.69 -2.05 -0.35
N GLY A 66 6.10 -1.09 0.37
CA GLY A 66 6.82 -0.21 1.30
C GLY A 66 7.19 -0.87 2.64
N VAL A 67 6.35 -1.79 3.13
CA VAL A 67 6.54 -2.44 4.45
C VAL A 67 7.72 -3.38 4.48
N PHE A 68 7.92 -4.12 3.39
CA PHE A 68 8.98 -5.10 3.30
C PHE A 68 10.37 -4.50 3.61
N SER A 69 10.68 -3.35 3.01
CA SER A 69 11.96 -2.67 3.21
C SER A 69 12.15 -2.21 4.66
N GLU A 70 11.09 -1.69 5.28
CA GLU A 70 11.12 -1.27 6.68
C GLU A 70 11.23 -2.45 7.65
N LEU A 71 10.59 -3.57 7.32
CA LEU A 71 10.72 -4.80 8.10
C LEU A 71 12.17 -5.29 8.08
N VAL A 72 12.82 -5.36 6.90
CA VAL A 72 14.24 -5.74 6.79
C VAL A 72 15.09 -4.80 7.64
N LYS A 73 14.90 -3.48 7.50
CA LYS A 73 15.64 -2.48 8.27
C LYS A 73 15.45 -2.68 9.78
N ALA A 74 14.21 -2.84 10.24
CA ALA A 74 13.89 -3.04 11.65
C ALA A 74 14.51 -4.32 12.22
N MET A 75 14.64 -5.38 11.41
CA MET A 75 15.33 -6.61 11.80
C MET A 75 16.83 -6.39 11.94
N LEU A 76 17.45 -5.62 11.04
CA LEU A 76 18.88 -5.36 11.06
C LEU A 76 19.33 -4.36 12.14
N GLU A 77 18.42 -3.52 12.64
CA GLU A 77 18.68 -2.55 13.71
C GLU A 77 18.66 -3.15 15.13
N LYS A 78 18.77 -4.47 15.26
CA LYS A 78 18.88 -5.13 16.57
C LYS A 78 20.11 -4.64 17.32
N ASP A 79 19.93 -4.32 18.61
CA ASP A 79 20.95 -3.73 19.49
C ASP A 79 21.49 -2.37 19.02
N SER A 80 20.80 -1.70 18.07
CA SER A 80 21.17 -0.37 17.60
C SER A 80 21.10 0.66 18.74
N PRO A 81 22.09 1.58 18.86
CA PRO A 81 22.09 2.63 19.87
C PRO A 81 20.94 3.63 19.70
N GLY A 82 20.25 3.62 18.55
CA GLY A 82 19.05 4.42 18.30
C GLY A 82 17.84 4.02 19.15
N TYR A 83 17.88 2.86 19.83
CA TYR A 83 16.75 2.35 20.59
C TYR A 83 17.11 2.01 22.04
N ILE A 84 16.17 2.28 22.94
CA ILE A 84 16.32 2.02 24.39
C ILE A 84 16.44 0.52 24.68
N THR A 85 15.88 -0.34 23.81
CA THR A 85 15.89 -1.80 23.97
C THR A 85 16.41 -2.47 22.72
N ALA A 86 17.02 -3.65 22.89
CA ALA A 86 17.61 -4.45 21.81
C ALA A 86 16.70 -4.65 20.59
N HIS A 87 15.38 -4.66 20.80
CA HIS A 87 14.36 -4.92 19.78
C HIS A 87 13.41 -3.75 19.60
N GLY A 88 13.85 -2.55 19.99
CA GLY A 88 13.03 -1.33 19.92
C GLY A 88 12.62 -0.99 18.49
N ALA A 89 13.50 -1.21 17.51
CA ALA A 89 13.21 -1.01 16.08
C ALA A 89 11.99 -1.83 15.63
N PHE A 90 11.98 -3.13 15.92
CA PHE A 90 10.84 -4.01 15.61
C PHE A 90 9.58 -3.62 16.40
N GLY A 91 9.75 -3.16 17.64
CA GLY A 91 8.67 -2.60 18.45
C GLY A 91 8.00 -1.40 17.76
N GLN A 92 8.79 -0.46 17.26
CA GLN A 92 8.34 0.72 16.53
C GLN A 92 7.71 0.35 15.19
N PHE A 93 8.32 -0.57 14.43
CA PHE A 93 7.76 -1.12 13.19
C PHE A 93 6.32 -1.63 13.42
N ASN A 94 6.09 -2.47 14.43
CA ASN A 94 4.74 -2.96 14.72
C ASN A 94 3.75 -1.84 15.07
N THR A 95 4.20 -0.84 15.83
CA THR A 95 3.35 0.32 16.16
C THR A 95 2.92 1.03 14.88
N GLN A 96 3.87 1.26 13.96
CA GLN A 96 3.60 1.84 12.66
C GLN A 96 2.59 0.99 11.89
N MET A 97 2.76 -0.33 11.78
CA MET A 97 1.81 -1.22 11.09
C MET A 97 0.36 -1.07 11.58
N PHE A 98 0.15 -1.02 12.90
CA PHE A 98 -1.18 -0.77 13.47
C PHE A 98 -1.70 0.64 13.18
N GLU A 99 -0.87 1.67 13.34
CA GLU A 99 -1.25 3.06 13.02
C GLU A 99 -1.65 3.22 11.56
N TYR A 100 -1.00 2.44 10.70
CA TYR A 100 -1.03 2.51 9.24
C TYR A 100 -2.21 1.72 8.65
N GLY A 101 -2.94 0.97 9.49
CA GLY A 101 -4.03 0.12 9.02
C GLY A 101 -3.52 -1.07 8.19
N LEU A 102 -2.31 -1.53 8.49
CA LEU A 102 -1.67 -2.73 7.95
C LEU A 102 -1.55 -3.79 9.06
N ALA A 103 -2.57 -3.85 9.92
CA ALA A 103 -2.53 -4.67 11.12
C ALA A 103 -2.49 -6.18 10.78
N GLU A 104 -3.04 -6.56 9.64
CA GLU A 104 -3.02 -7.94 9.11
C GLU A 104 -1.58 -8.43 8.79
N GLU A 105 -0.68 -7.54 8.39
CA GLU A 105 0.73 -7.87 8.07
C GLU A 105 1.58 -8.13 9.34
N VAL A 106 1.08 -7.75 10.53
CA VAL A 106 1.81 -7.93 11.81
C VAL A 106 2.04 -9.40 12.12
N GLY A 107 1.09 -10.28 11.78
CA GLY A 107 1.23 -11.72 12.00
C GLY A 107 2.45 -12.30 11.29
N ALA A 108 2.54 -12.05 9.98
CA ALA A 108 3.66 -12.48 9.14
C ALA A 108 4.99 -11.84 9.58
N ALA A 109 4.99 -10.55 9.93
CA ALA A 109 6.19 -9.89 10.43
C ALA A 109 6.69 -10.51 11.75
N VAL A 110 5.77 -10.83 12.67
CA VAL A 110 6.10 -11.47 13.96
C VAL A 110 6.60 -12.89 13.75
N GLU A 111 6.03 -13.66 12.82
CA GLU A 111 6.52 -15.00 12.45
C GLU A 111 8.00 -14.96 12.02
N ILE A 112 8.33 -14.05 11.10
CA ILE A 112 9.70 -13.83 10.64
C ILE A 112 10.60 -13.41 11.82
N TYR A 113 10.13 -12.51 12.68
CA TYR A 113 10.87 -12.08 13.85
C TYR A 113 11.18 -13.24 14.80
N ILE A 114 10.20 -14.12 15.07
CA ILE A 114 10.38 -15.30 15.93
C ILE A 114 11.40 -16.25 15.31
N ALA A 115 11.39 -16.44 13.98
CA ALA A 115 12.36 -17.26 13.28
C ALA A 115 13.80 -16.72 13.41
N CYS A 116 13.98 -15.40 13.34
CA CYS A 116 15.31 -14.79 13.48
C CYS A 116 15.76 -14.65 14.95
N TYR A 117 14.85 -14.39 15.88
CA TYR A 117 15.15 -14.07 17.28
C TYR A 117 14.27 -14.83 18.29
N PRO A 118 14.29 -16.17 18.28
CA PRO A 118 13.37 -16.99 19.08
C PRO A 118 13.52 -16.74 20.59
N THR A 119 14.75 -16.50 21.05
CA THR A 119 15.04 -16.21 22.47
C THR A 119 14.49 -14.88 22.97
N SER A 120 14.04 -14.00 22.07
CA SER A 120 13.51 -12.68 22.37
C SER A 120 12.04 -12.49 21.93
N ALA A 121 11.40 -13.57 21.47
CA ALA A 121 10.02 -13.55 21.00
C ALA A 121 9.04 -13.00 22.04
N ASP A 122 9.11 -13.49 23.28
CA ASP A 122 8.17 -13.11 24.35
C ASP A 122 8.22 -11.62 24.69
N TYR A 123 9.36 -10.94 24.49
CA TYR A 123 9.48 -9.50 24.73
C TYR A 123 8.59 -8.71 23.77
N VAL A 124 8.67 -9.04 22.48
CA VAL A 124 7.88 -8.39 21.43
C VAL A 124 6.41 -8.74 21.57
N LEU A 125 6.08 -10.02 21.77
CA LEU A 125 4.71 -10.51 21.87
C LEU A 125 3.92 -9.83 23.00
N LYS A 126 4.56 -9.57 24.15
CA LYS A 126 3.93 -8.87 25.28
C LYS A 126 3.53 -7.42 24.96
N SER A 127 4.13 -6.80 23.95
CA SER A 127 3.81 -5.43 23.56
C SER A 127 2.61 -5.32 22.61
N ILE A 128 2.25 -6.40 21.91
CA ILE A 128 1.23 -6.37 20.85
C ILE A 128 -0.19 -6.11 21.37
N PRO A 129 -0.67 -6.72 22.49
CA PRO A 129 -2.05 -6.50 22.94
C PRO A 129 -2.40 -5.02 23.17
N ALA A 130 -1.48 -4.22 23.72
CA ALA A 130 -1.70 -2.80 23.90
C ALA A 130 -1.87 -2.05 22.56
N LYS A 131 -1.12 -2.44 21.53
CA LYS A 131 -1.22 -1.86 20.17
C LYS A 131 -2.53 -2.25 19.51
N VAL A 132 -2.96 -3.50 19.67
CA VAL A 132 -4.28 -3.98 19.21
C VAL A 132 -5.41 -3.18 19.85
N LEU A 133 -5.35 -2.94 21.16
CA LEU A 133 -6.37 -2.14 21.85
C LEU A 133 -6.45 -0.72 21.27
N ASN A 134 -5.30 -0.06 21.10
CA ASN A 134 -5.24 1.27 20.52
C ASN A 134 -5.79 1.29 19.08
N TYR A 135 -5.46 0.26 18.29
CA TYR A 135 -6.01 0.07 16.95
C TYR A 135 -7.54 -0.05 16.97
N LEU A 136 -8.11 -0.91 17.83
CA LEU A 136 -9.56 -1.07 17.94
C LEU A 136 -10.25 0.24 18.37
N CYS A 137 -9.68 0.95 19.35
CA CYS A 137 -10.20 2.25 19.80
C CYS A 137 -10.11 3.35 18.74
N LYS A 138 -9.23 3.23 17.75
CA LYS A 138 -9.15 4.17 16.62
C LYS A 138 -10.32 4.00 15.65
N TYR A 139 -10.81 2.78 15.46
CA TYR A 139 -11.81 2.44 14.45
C TYR A 139 -13.19 2.10 15.00
N ALA A 140 -13.35 2.00 16.32
CA ALA A 140 -14.63 1.79 17.01
C ALA A 140 -14.86 2.83 18.11
N ASN A 141 -16.09 2.88 18.61
CA ASN A 141 -16.40 3.64 19.82
C ASN A 141 -15.58 3.09 21.00
N THR A 142 -14.75 3.94 21.62
CA THR A 142 -13.88 3.55 22.73
C THR A 142 -14.67 2.92 23.89
N SER A 143 -15.89 3.41 24.20
CA SER A 143 -16.72 2.83 25.26
C SER A 143 -17.08 1.38 24.97
N ASP A 144 -17.40 1.05 23.72
CA ASP A 144 -17.81 -0.29 23.33
C ASP A 144 -16.61 -1.24 23.28
N VAL A 145 -15.43 -0.75 22.86
CA VAL A 145 -14.17 -1.49 22.97
C VAL A 145 -13.87 -1.83 24.44
N MET A 146 -13.97 -0.85 25.35
CA MET A 146 -13.68 -1.08 26.77
C MET A 146 -14.65 -2.10 27.39
N LYS A 147 -15.96 -1.97 27.15
CA LYS A 147 -16.96 -2.97 27.58
C LYS A 147 -16.65 -4.37 27.05
N TRP A 148 -16.25 -4.47 25.78
CA TRP A 148 -15.87 -5.74 25.18
C TRP A 148 -14.63 -6.34 25.87
N THR A 149 -13.60 -5.54 26.16
CA THR A 149 -12.40 -6.02 26.86
C THR A 149 -12.67 -6.49 28.29
N GLU A 150 -13.60 -5.84 29.01
CA GLU A 150 -14.04 -6.25 30.35
C GLU A 150 -14.81 -7.57 30.29
N ALA A 151 -15.65 -7.75 29.27
CA ALA A 151 -16.40 -8.99 29.04
C ALA A 151 -15.53 -10.17 28.58
N ASN A 152 -14.33 -9.91 28.06
CA ASN A 152 -13.43 -10.92 27.47
C ASN A 152 -12.03 -10.90 28.14
N PRO A 153 -11.90 -11.23 29.43
CA PRO A 153 -10.67 -10.99 30.20
C PRO A 153 -9.40 -11.68 29.65
N GLN A 154 -9.56 -12.74 28.85
CA GLN A 154 -8.46 -13.50 28.23
C GLN A 154 -8.02 -12.98 26.85
N TRP A 155 -8.57 -11.84 26.39
CA TRP A 155 -8.32 -11.35 25.03
C TRP A 155 -6.83 -11.11 24.73
N LYS A 156 -6.05 -10.69 25.74
CA LYS A 156 -4.60 -10.42 25.59
C LYS A 156 -3.82 -11.70 25.33
N GLU A 157 -4.13 -12.76 26.10
CA GLU A 157 -3.55 -14.09 25.96
C GLU A 157 -3.92 -14.69 24.61
N ASN A 158 -5.17 -14.51 24.17
CA ASN A 158 -5.64 -14.99 22.86
C ASN A 158 -4.89 -14.33 21.70
N VAL A 159 -4.63 -13.01 21.77
CA VAL A 159 -3.79 -12.31 20.78
C VAL A 159 -2.38 -12.87 20.70
N ILE A 160 -1.75 -13.14 21.84
CA ILE A 160 -0.40 -13.71 21.87
C ILE A 160 -0.40 -15.14 21.34
N ALA A 161 -1.40 -15.94 21.72
CA ALA A 161 -1.55 -17.32 21.25
C ALA A 161 -1.76 -17.39 19.72
N SER A 162 -2.60 -16.51 19.16
CA SER A 162 -2.86 -16.46 17.73
C SER A 162 -1.61 -16.04 16.94
N LEU A 163 -0.79 -15.12 17.46
CA LEU A 163 0.49 -14.75 16.82
C LEU A 163 1.47 -15.94 16.79
N LYS A 164 1.56 -16.72 17.87
CA LYS A 164 2.40 -17.93 17.92
C LYS A 164 1.88 -19.04 16.99
N ALA A 165 0.57 -19.09 16.76
CA ALA A 165 -0.09 -20.09 15.93
C ALA A 165 -0.24 -19.68 14.46
N GLY A 166 0.13 -18.45 14.08
CA GLY A 166 -0.05 -17.93 12.73
C GLY A 166 -1.50 -17.57 12.37
N THR A 167 -2.39 -17.45 13.35
CA THR A 167 -3.84 -17.19 13.17
C THR A 167 -4.27 -15.80 13.66
N PHE A 168 -3.32 -14.85 13.69
CA PHE A 168 -3.58 -13.51 14.21
C PHE A 168 -4.59 -12.72 13.38
N SER A 169 -4.62 -12.93 12.06
CA SER A 169 -5.58 -12.29 11.16
C SER A 169 -7.03 -12.58 11.55
N GLU A 170 -7.34 -13.87 11.76
CA GLU A 170 -8.66 -14.32 12.17
C GLU A 170 -9.04 -13.77 13.54
N GLN A 171 -8.10 -13.79 14.49
CA GLN A 171 -8.32 -13.26 15.83
C GLN A 171 -8.59 -11.75 15.78
N LEU A 172 -7.83 -10.98 14.99
CA LEU A 172 -8.03 -9.55 14.82
C LEU A 172 -9.40 -9.24 14.20
N LYS A 173 -9.78 -9.95 13.13
CA LYS A 173 -11.09 -9.84 12.50
C LYS A 173 -12.25 -10.07 13.49
N MET A 174 -12.16 -11.12 14.31
CA MET A 174 -13.18 -11.40 15.33
C MET A 174 -13.32 -10.26 16.35
N MET A 175 -12.20 -9.71 16.83
CA MET A 175 -12.22 -8.59 17.76
C MET A 175 -12.84 -7.33 17.13
N ARG A 176 -12.47 -7.02 15.89
CA ARG A 176 -13.02 -5.87 15.16
C ARG A 176 -14.53 -5.97 14.93
N MET A 177 -15.05 -7.16 14.60
CA MET A 177 -16.50 -7.41 14.51
C MET A 177 -17.19 -7.15 15.84
N ALA A 178 -16.65 -7.71 16.92
CA ALA A 178 -17.28 -7.65 18.23
C ALA A 178 -17.31 -6.23 18.82
N THR A 179 -16.34 -5.38 18.49
CA THR A 179 -16.28 -3.99 18.96
C THR A 179 -17.01 -3.00 18.06
N GLY A 180 -17.56 -3.44 16.92
CA GLY A 180 -18.14 -2.53 15.92
C GLY A 180 -17.10 -1.71 15.15
N ALA A 181 -15.83 -2.08 15.21
CA ALA A 181 -14.76 -1.48 14.38
C ALA A 181 -14.88 -1.84 12.90
N MET A 182 -15.91 -2.60 12.54
CA MET A 182 -16.22 -3.08 11.22
C MET A 182 -17.71 -2.92 10.95
N SER A 183 -18.07 -2.03 10.01
CA SER A 183 -19.42 -1.90 9.48
C SER A 183 -19.38 -2.00 7.96
N VAL A 184 -20.36 -2.68 7.36
CA VAL A 184 -20.38 -2.95 5.92
C VAL A 184 -20.84 -1.71 5.15
N ASN A 185 -20.07 -1.30 4.15
CA ASN A 185 -20.43 -0.22 3.26
C ASN A 185 -21.35 -0.71 2.12
N PHE A 186 -22.66 -0.78 2.40
CA PHE A 186 -23.65 -1.28 1.44
C PHE A 186 -23.79 -0.43 0.18
N ASN A 187 -23.64 0.89 0.29
CA ASN A 187 -23.71 1.78 -0.87
C ASN A 187 -22.56 1.50 -1.85
N PHE A 188 -21.35 1.30 -1.31
CA PHE A 188 -20.19 0.95 -2.12
C PHE A 188 -20.31 -0.45 -2.73
N LEU A 189 -20.91 -1.42 -2.02
CA LEU A 189 -21.19 -2.74 -2.59
C LEU A 189 -22.07 -2.66 -3.84
N GLN A 190 -23.18 -1.92 -3.76
CA GLN A 190 -24.08 -1.72 -4.90
C GLN A 190 -23.37 -1.01 -6.06
N MET A 191 -22.44 -0.10 -5.75
CA MET A 191 -21.61 0.55 -6.75
C MET A 191 -20.72 -0.47 -7.48
N LEU A 192 -20.03 -1.35 -6.76
CA LEU A 192 -19.19 -2.40 -7.35
C LEU A 192 -19.96 -3.35 -8.26
N GLU A 193 -21.16 -3.75 -7.84
CA GLU A 193 -22.05 -4.57 -8.67
C GLU A 193 -22.41 -3.87 -9.98
N LYS A 194 -22.73 -2.56 -9.91
CA LYS A 194 -23.00 -1.75 -11.12
C LYS A 194 -21.77 -1.64 -12.01
N LEU A 195 -20.59 -1.40 -11.45
CA LEU A 195 -19.34 -1.29 -12.20
C LEU A 195 -19.08 -2.56 -13.01
N VAL A 196 -19.20 -3.74 -12.38
CA VAL A 196 -19.00 -5.04 -13.05
C VAL A 196 -20.08 -5.30 -14.09
N ASN A 197 -21.34 -4.98 -13.80
CA ASN A 197 -22.45 -5.23 -14.72
C ASN A 197 -22.47 -4.31 -15.96
N HIS A 198 -21.90 -3.12 -15.88
CA HIS A 198 -21.82 -2.19 -17.02
C HIS A 198 -20.66 -2.49 -17.97
N ALA A 199 -19.71 -3.35 -17.56
CA ALA A 199 -18.54 -3.64 -18.37
C ALA A 199 -18.89 -4.51 -19.57
N SER A 200 -18.31 -4.17 -20.73
CA SER A 200 -18.46 -4.91 -21.98
C SER A 200 -17.12 -5.47 -22.45
N GLY A 201 -17.14 -6.56 -23.22
CA GLY A 201 -15.91 -7.15 -23.77
C GLY A 201 -15.10 -7.98 -22.76
N VAL A 202 -15.64 -8.25 -21.58
CA VAL A 202 -15.00 -9.07 -20.54
C VAL A 202 -15.29 -10.56 -20.80
N SER A 203 -14.27 -11.41 -20.66
CA SER A 203 -14.43 -12.85 -20.86
C SER A 203 -15.34 -13.50 -19.79
N PRO A 204 -16.04 -14.60 -20.12
CA PRO A 204 -16.86 -15.33 -19.15
C PRO A 204 -16.08 -15.80 -17.91
N GLU A 205 -14.81 -16.19 -18.10
CA GLU A 205 -13.92 -16.61 -17.02
C GLU A 205 -13.62 -15.47 -16.05
N THR A 206 -13.28 -14.29 -16.58
CA THR A 206 -13.04 -13.09 -15.76
C THR A 206 -14.30 -12.64 -15.05
N MET A 207 -15.46 -12.69 -15.72
CA MET A 207 -16.74 -12.40 -15.08
C MET A 207 -17.06 -13.37 -13.94
N LYS A 208 -16.75 -14.67 -14.09
CA LYS A 208 -16.93 -15.65 -13.01
C LYS A 208 -16.02 -15.36 -11.82
N GLN A 209 -14.76 -14.97 -12.07
CA GLN A 209 -13.85 -14.55 -11.01
C GLN A 209 -14.34 -13.27 -10.33
N ALA A 210 -14.81 -12.29 -11.10
CA ALA A 210 -15.39 -11.05 -10.58
C ALA A 210 -16.57 -11.32 -9.65
N GLN A 211 -17.49 -12.21 -10.04
CA GLN A 211 -18.62 -12.60 -9.20
C GLN A 211 -18.19 -13.31 -7.90
N LYS A 212 -17.14 -14.13 -7.95
CA LYS A 212 -16.55 -14.73 -6.74
C LYS A 212 -16.04 -13.64 -5.79
N ILE A 213 -15.30 -12.67 -6.30
CA ILE A 213 -14.77 -11.55 -5.49
C ILE A 213 -15.92 -10.69 -4.93
N LEU A 214 -16.92 -10.34 -5.76
CA LEU A 214 -18.10 -9.58 -5.32
C LEU A 214 -18.91 -10.30 -4.24
N SER A 215 -19.05 -11.63 -4.33
CA SER A 215 -19.73 -12.42 -3.29
C SER A 215 -19.02 -12.36 -1.93
N ASN A 216 -17.71 -12.12 -1.93
CA ASN A 216 -16.92 -11.93 -0.72
C ASN A 216 -16.78 -10.45 -0.32
N ALA A 217 -17.12 -9.49 -1.19
CA ALA A 217 -16.98 -8.06 -0.93
C ALA A 217 -17.66 -7.58 0.37
N PRO A 218 -18.83 -8.08 0.82
CA PRO A 218 -19.38 -7.74 2.13
C PRO A 218 -18.41 -8.03 3.29
N ASN A 219 -17.55 -9.04 3.15
CA ASN A 219 -16.51 -9.39 4.12
C ASN A 219 -15.21 -8.58 3.96
N VAL A 220 -15.14 -7.69 2.98
CA VAL A 220 -13.94 -6.89 2.68
C VAL A 220 -14.23 -5.42 2.90
N LEU A 221 -15.43 -4.95 2.59
CA LEU A 221 -15.80 -3.53 2.63
C LEU A 221 -15.89 -2.90 4.02
N TYR A 222 -15.79 -3.70 5.09
CA TYR A 222 -15.61 -3.20 6.44
C TYR A 222 -14.16 -2.87 6.78
N GLN A 223 -13.21 -3.31 5.95
CA GLN A 223 -11.78 -3.09 6.10
C GLN A 223 -11.40 -1.76 5.47
N SER A 224 -10.26 -1.21 5.88
CA SER A 224 -9.65 -0.13 5.12
C SER A 224 -9.08 -0.71 3.82
N PRO A 225 -9.22 -0.04 2.66
CA PRO A 225 -8.56 -0.44 1.42
C PRO A 225 -7.04 -0.56 1.54
N ARG A 226 -6.42 0.05 2.58
CA ARG A 226 -5.00 -0.11 2.92
C ARG A 226 -4.62 -1.51 3.35
N GLU A 227 -5.53 -2.29 3.93
CA GLU A 227 -5.18 -3.59 4.52
C GLU A 227 -4.58 -4.49 3.44
N TRP A 228 -3.40 -5.03 3.72
CA TRP A 228 -2.66 -5.89 2.80
C TRP A 228 -2.95 -7.35 3.11
N ASN A 229 -4.09 -7.81 2.63
CA ASN A 229 -4.49 -9.21 2.66
C ASN A 229 -5.07 -9.61 1.31
N GLU A 230 -5.14 -10.91 1.06
CA GLU A 230 -5.62 -11.48 -0.22
C GLU A 230 -6.96 -10.88 -0.64
N ALA A 231 -7.95 -10.85 0.25
CA ALA A 231 -9.29 -10.39 -0.09
C ALA A 231 -9.35 -8.87 -0.43
N CYS A 232 -8.60 -8.03 0.30
CA CYS A 232 -8.48 -6.60 -0.04
C CYS A 232 -7.69 -6.40 -1.33
N ASN A 233 -6.64 -7.18 -1.57
CA ASN A 233 -5.84 -7.13 -2.80
C ASN A 233 -6.69 -7.54 -4.01
N GLU A 234 -7.44 -8.64 -3.91
CA GLU A 234 -8.37 -9.10 -4.94
C GLU A 234 -9.41 -8.03 -5.27
N LEU A 235 -10.00 -7.40 -4.25
CA LEU A 235 -11.01 -6.36 -4.46
C LEU A 235 -10.40 -5.10 -5.09
N ARG A 236 -9.22 -4.65 -4.64
CA ARG A 236 -8.53 -3.52 -5.25
C ARG A 236 -8.20 -3.79 -6.72
N THR A 237 -7.66 -4.97 -7.02
CA THR A 237 -7.34 -5.39 -8.39
C THR A 237 -8.58 -5.53 -9.27
N LEU A 238 -9.69 -6.03 -8.72
CA LEU A 238 -10.98 -6.08 -9.41
C LEU A 238 -11.42 -4.67 -9.84
N ILE A 239 -11.41 -3.72 -8.90
CA ILE A 239 -11.83 -2.34 -9.18
C ILE A 239 -10.93 -1.74 -10.26
N THR A 240 -9.61 -1.89 -10.15
CA THR A 240 -8.65 -1.42 -11.16
C THR A 240 -8.96 -2.01 -12.52
N TYR A 241 -9.16 -3.33 -12.60
CA TYR A 241 -9.43 -4.02 -13.86
C TYR A 241 -10.68 -3.47 -14.55
N PHE A 242 -11.78 -3.31 -13.82
CA PHE A 242 -13.02 -2.82 -14.43
C PHE A 242 -12.99 -1.33 -14.79
N ILE A 243 -12.21 -0.52 -14.08
CA ILE A 243 -11.91 0.86 -14.50
C ILE A 243 -11.10 0.85 -15.80
N LEU A 244 -10.07 0.01 -15.89
CA LEU A 244 -9.24 -0.09 -17.10
C LEU A 244 -10.05 -0.59 -18.31
N VAL A 245 -10.96 -1.55 -18.12
CA VAL A 245 -11.87 -2.00 -19.20
C VAL A 245 -12.72 -0.84 -19.74
N ASP A 246 -13.29 -0.02 -18.85
CA ASP A 246 -14.07 1.16 -19.26
C ASP A 246 -13.18 2.18 -19.98
N LEU A 247 -11.98 2.46 -19.45
CA LEU A 247 -11.01 3.37 -20.08
C LEU A 247 -10.53 2.89 -21.45
N GLU A 248 -10.17 1.61 -21.59
CA GLU A 248 -9.72 1.05 -22.87
C GLU A 248 -10.84 1.09 -23.92
N SER A 249 -12.09 0.89 -23.50
CA SER A 249 -13.24 1.01 -24.40
C SER A 249 -13.42 2.44 -24.94
N ARG A 250 -13.12 3.46 -24.12
CA ARG A 250 -13.25 4.88 -24.47
C ARG A 250 -12.06 5.39 -25.26
N TYR A 251 -10.85 5.11 -24.76
CA TYR A 251 -9.63 5.79 -25.17
C TYR A 251 -8.63 4.88 -25.89
N GLY A 252 -8.90 3.58 -26.00
CA GLY A 252 -8.01 2.60 -26.64
C GLY A 252 -7.13 1.83 -25.64
N GLU A 253 -6.49 0.76 -26.11
CA GLU A 253 -5.74 -0.20 -25.29
C GLU A 253 -4.58 0.44 -24.49
N MET A 254 -4.21 -0.19 -23.39
CA MET A 254 -3.01 0.12 -22.62
C MET A 254 -1.75 -0.22 -23.42
N THR A 255 -0.71 0.62 -23.31
CA THR A 255 0.54 0.43 -24.08
C THR A 255 1.39 -0.73 -23.58
N HIS A 256 1.48 -0.94 -22.25
CA HIS A 256 2.31 -1.99 -21.65
C HIS A 256 1.62 -2.79 -20.53
N PRO A 257 0.50 -3.49 -20.81
CA PRO A 257 -0.28 -4.17 -19.80
C PRO A 257 0.51 -5.26 -19.04
N GLN A 258 1.45 -5.95 -19.71
CA GLN A 258 2.24 -7.03 -19.12
C GLN A 258 3.34 -6.56 -18.17
N ARG A 259 3.74 -5.28 -18.25
CA ARG A 259 4.75 -4.66 -17.38
C ARG A 259 4.12 -3.78 -16.30
N THR A 260 2.81 -3.75 -16.23
CA THR A 260 2.07 -2.94 -15.27
C THR A 260 1.64 -3.77 -14.06
N TYR A 261 2.00 -3.32 -12.85
CA TYR A 261 1.46 -3.92 -11.63
C TYR A 261 0.07 -3.35 -11.34
N THR A 262 -0.96 -4.18 -11.50
CA THR A 262 -2.37 -3.76 -11.49
C THR A 262 -3.01 -3.76 -10.12
N THR A 263 -2.32 -4.23 -9.06
CA THR A 263 -2.81 -4.16 -7.68
C THR A 263 -2.36 -2.82 -7.07
N PRO A 264 -3.24 -1.84 -6.86
CA PRO A 264 -2.87 -0.58 -6.23
C PRO A 264 -2.36 -0.83 -4.82
N PHE A 265 -1.36 -0.07 -4.38
CA PHE A 265 -0.73 -0.23 -3.08
C PHE A 265 -0.54 1.10 -2.36
N TYR A 266 -0.10 1.05 -1.11
CA TYR A 266 0.11 2.20 -0.25
C TYR A 266 1.55 2.26 0.22
N ASP A 267 2.12 3.46 0.31
CA ASP A 267 3.46 3.70 0.84
C ASP A 267 3.51 5.02 1.64
N LYS A 268 3.68 4.91 2.97
CA LYS A 268 3.73 6.09 3.84
C LYS A 268 5.04 6.86 3.72
N GLN A 269 6.12 6.22 3.27
CA GLN A 269 7.39 6.93 3.11
C GLN A 269 7.27 8.05 2.08
N ARG A 270 6.41 7.87 1.06
CA ARG A 270 6.06 8.95 0.13
C ARG A 270 5.38 10.11 0.82
N GLU A 271 4.41 9.86 1.70
CA GLU A 271 3.75 10.92 2.47
C GLU A 271 4.75 11.66 3.37
N ILE A 272 5.65 10.94 4.06
CA ILE A 272 6.72 11.52 4.89
C ILE A 272 7.68 12.36 4.04
N ALA A 273 7.95 11.95 2.80
CA ALA A 273 8.75 12.68 1.83
C ALA A 273 8.00 13.85 1.17
N GLY A 274 6.81 14.22 1.67
CA GLY A 274 6.03 15.35 1.14
C GLY A 274 5.26 15.04 -0.13
N ARG A 275 5.03 13.76 -0.45
CA ARG A 275 4.27 13.29 -1.63
C ARG A 275 2.99 12.58 -1.19
N PRO A 276 1.97 13.30 -0.70
CA PRO A 276 0.76 12.70 -0.11
C PRO A 276 -0.27 12.23 -1.14
N ASN A 277 -0.14 12.62 -2.41
CA ASN A 277 -1.11 12.32 -3.46
C ASN A 277 -0.90 10.92 -4.05
N SER A 278 -1.97 10.36 -4.58
CA SER A 278 -1.90 9.15 -5.40
C SER A 278 -1.06 9.42 -6.64
N GLN A 279 -0.34 8.42 -7.13
CA GLN A 279 0.47 8.54 -8.34
C GLN A 279 0.78 7.17 -8.93
N VAL A 280 0.85 7.07 -10.26
CA VAL A 280 1.61 6.02 -10.94
C VAL A 280 3.11 6.22 -10.66
N ILE A 281 3.78 5.21 -10.09
CA ILE A 281 5.21 5.27 -9.76
C ILE A 281 5.97 4.11 -10.38
N SER A 282 7.24 4.33 -10.70
CA SER A 282 8.16 3.27 -11.11
C SER A 282 8.66 2.47 -9.91
N PHE A 283 8.93 1.19 -10.10
CA PHE A 283 9.60 0.40 -9.06
C PHE A 283 11.11 0.60 -9.06
N MET A 284 11.69 0.73 -7.87
CA MET A 284 13.14 0.90 -7.71
C MET A 284 13.89 -0.35 -8.18
N PRO A 285 14.98 -0.22 -8.98
CA PRO A 285 15.79 -1.35 -9.41
C PRO A 285 16.28 -2.19 -8.23
N GLY A 286 16.24 -3.52 -8.37
CA GLY A 286 16.64 -4.46 -7.34
C GLY A 286 15.54 -4.85 -6.34
N THR A 287 14.31 -4.37 -6.54
CA THR A 287 13.11 -4.92 -5.88
C THR A 287 12.51 -6.03 -6.74
N LEU A 288 11.84 -7.03 -6.13
CA LEU A 288 11.19 -8.10 -6.89
C LEU A 288 10.13 -7.58 -7.87
N LEU A 289 9.37 -6.56 -7.46
CA LEU A 289 8.40 -5.92 -8.36
C LEU A 289 9.09 -5.34 -9.60
N ALA A 290 10.27 -4.72 -9.46
CA ALA A 290 11.03 -4.20 -10.59
C ALA A 290 11.57 -5.29 -11.54
N GLU A 291 11.62 -6.57 -11.12
CA GLU A 291 11.98 -7.68 -12.00
C GLU A 291 10.83 -7.97 -13.00
N HIS A 292 9.59 -7.86 -12.54
CA HIS A 292 8.40 -8.26 -13.31
C HIS A 292 7.64 -7.08 -13.92
N PHE A 293 7.66 -5.93 -13.25
CA PHE A 293 6.83 -4.76 -13.55
C PHE A 293 7.70 -3.50 -13.55
N ASP A 294 7.34 -2.55 -14.40
CA ASP A 294 8.03 -1.25 -14.49
C ASP A 294 7.40 -0.23 -13.54
N TYR A 295 6.08 -0.28 -13.37
CA TYR A 295 5.31 0.71 -12.61
C TYR A 295 3.98 0.15 -12.09
N GLY A 296 3.37 0.88 -11.17
CA GLY A 296 2.04 0.61 -10.64
C GLY A 296 1.45 1.83 -9.90
N ILE A 297 0.20 1.71 -9.47
CA ILE A 297 -0.50 2.79 -8.78
C ILE A 297 -0.21 2.75 -7.28
N CYS A 298 0.42 3.80 -6.77
CA CYS A 298 0.55 4.04 -5.33
C CYS A 298 -0.53 5.04 -4.90
N ILE A 299 -1.50 4.59 -4.12
CA ILE A 299 -2.56 5.43 -3.56
C ILE A 299 -1.98 6.29 -2.43
N GLY A 300 -2.41 7.56 -2.38
CA GLY A 300 -2.04 8.48 -1.32
C GLY A 300 -2.45 7.96 0.06
N TRP A 301 -1.55 8.06 1.02
CA TRP A 301 -1.69 7.40 2.32
C TRP A 301 -2.92 7.82 3.13
N ARG A 302 -3.35 9.08 2.95
CA ARG A 302 -4.53 9.69 3.59
C ARG A 302 -5.88 9.14 3.10
N TYR A 303 -5.92 8.40 2.01
CA TYR A 303 -7.15 7.90 1.40
C TYR A 303 -7.46 6.49 1.89
N ASP A 304 -8.20 6.41 2.98
CA ASP A 304 -8.42 5.17 3.74
C ASP A 304 -9.88 4.72 3.84
N SER A 305 -10.77 5.34 3.06
CA SER A 305 -12.11 4.83 2.76
C SER A 305 -12.19 4.27 1.34
N TRP A 306 -13.09 3.31 1.10
CA TRP A 306 -13.28 2.70 -0.21
C TRP A 306 -13.74 3.71 -1.27
N GLU A 307 -14.55 4.70 -0.91
CA GLU A 307 -14.96 5.79 -1.80
C GLU A 307 -13.80 6.69 -2.22
N GLN A 308 -12.96 7.11 -1.26
CA GLN A 308 -11.76 7.88 -1.56
C GLN A 308 -10.81 7.06 -2.43
N PHE A 309 -10.58 5.79 -2.08
CA PHE A 309 -9.76 4.88 -2.88
C PHE A 309 -10.28 4.78 -4.32
N PHE A 310 -11.58 4.55 -4.51
CA PHE A 310 -12.18 4.44 -5.84
C PHE A 310 -11.96 5.70 -6.67
N TYR A 311 -12.25 6.88 -6.10
CA TYR A 311 -12.05 8.15 -6.81
C TYR A 311 -10.59 8.36 -7.22
N GLN A 312 -9.64 8.11 -6.30
CA GLN A 312 -8.22 8.22 -6.59
C GLN A 312 -7.77 7.20 -7.64
N LEU A 313 -8.31 5.99 -7.61
CA LEU A 313 -8.00 4.97 -8.59
C LEU A 313 -8.53 5.35 -9.99
N CYS A 314 -9.74 5.92 -10.10
CA CYS A 314 -10.26 6.44 -11.37
C CYS A 314 -9.31 7.47 -11.98
N HIS A 315 -8.79 8.40 -11.15
CA HIS A 315 -7.81 9.39 -11.59
C HIS A 315 -6.54 8.72 -12.12
N GLU A 316 -5.90 7.89 -11.30
CA GLU A 316 -4.59 7.28 -11.63
C GLU A 316 -4.65 6.25 -12.76
N CYS A 317 -5.79 5.58 -12.97
CA CYS A 317 -5.93 4.61 -14.06
C CYS A 317 -5.84 5.25 -15.44
N VAL A 318 -6.17 6.54 -15.60
CA VAL A 318 -5.98 7.25 -16.88
C VAL A 318 -4.49 7.30 -17.23
N HIS A 319 -3.66 7.73 -16.27
CA HIS A 319 -2.20 7.77 -16.44
C HIS A 319 -1.58 6.40 -16.70
N LEU A 320 -2.23 5.33 -16.22
CA LEU A 320 -1.77 3.95 -16.41
C LEU A 320 -1.93 3.45 -17.86
N LEU A 321 -2.75 4.09 -18.69
CA LEU A 321 -2.95 3.70 -20.08
C LEU A 321 -1.66 3.83 -20.93
N ASP A 322 -0.88 4.89 -20.67
CA ASP A 322 0.33 5.25 -21.40
C ASP A 322 1.29 6.07 -20.52
N PRO A 323 1.81 5.48 -19.43
CA PRO A 323 2.60 6.22 -18.46
C PRO A 323 3.96 6.63 -19.04
N GLU A 324 4.23 7.92 -18.97
CA GLU A 324 5.52 8.52 -19.29
C GLU A 324 6.27 8.81 -17.99
N LEU A 325 7.49 8.30 -17.83
CA LEU A 325 8.23 8.41 -16.58
C LEU A 325 9.50 9.23 -16.77
N ALA A 326 9.66 10.27 -15.95
CA ALA A 326 10.91 11.02 -15.82
C ALA A 326 11.93 10.23 -15.00
N PRO A 327 13.22 10.28 -15.34
CA PRO A 327 14.27 9.81 -14.43
C PRO A 327 14.48 10.81 -13.28
N PRO A 328 14.43 10.42 -11.97
CA PRO A 328 14.06 9.12 -11.41
C PRO A 328 12.61 9.05 -10.88
N GLY A 329 11.74 8.33 -11.59
CA GLY A 329 10.55 7.64 -11.08
C GLY A 329 9.24 8.42 -10.94
N GLU A 330 9.15 9.62 -11.49
CA GLU A 330 7.92 10.43 -11.45
C GLU A 330 7.22 10.47 -12.81
N LEU A 331 5.90 10.49 -12.81
CA LEU A 331 5.09 10.61 -14.03
C LEU A 331 5.32 11.99 -14.68
N ILE A 332 5.61 12.00 -15.97
CA ILE A 332 5.58 13.20 -16.81
C ILE A 332 4.15 13.34 -17.28
N VAL A 333 3.51 14.43 -16.86
CA VAL A 333 2.13 14.74 -17.21
C VAL A 333 2.05 16.02 -18.02
N SER A 334 1.18 16.00 -19.04
CA SER A 334 0.71 17.23 -19.70
C SER A 334 -0.56 17.70 -19.01
N ALA A 335 -0.95 18.96 -19.23
CA ALA A 335 -2.23 19.45 -18.75
C ALA A 335 -3.43 18.71 -19.38
N LEU A 336 -3.29 18.18 -20.61
CA LEU A 336 -4.29 17.28 -21.17
C LEU A 336 -4.44 15.99 -20.35
N ASP A 337 -3.32 15.33 -20.03
CA ASP A 337 -3.33 14.06 -19.32
C ASP A 337 -4.03 14.18 -17.95
N GLU A 338 -3.63 15.17 -17.16
CA GLU A 338 -4.26 15.50 -15.87
C GLU A 338 -5.72 15.96 -16.04
N GLY A 339 -6.02 16.76 -17.07
CA GLY A 339 -7.39 17.18 -17.36
C GLY A 339 -8.33 16.00 -17.66
N VAL A 340 -7.85 15.02 -18.42
CA VAL A 340 -8.60 13.79 -18.73
C VAL A 340 -8.72 12.89 -17.49
N ALA A 341 -7.67 12.76 -16.68
CA ALA A 341 -7.69 12.02 -15.42
C ALA A 341 -8.74 12.57 -14.44
N VAL A 342 -8.72 13.88 -14.19
CA VAL A 342 -9.73 14.55 -13.35
C VAL A 342 -11.12 14.39 -13.94
N ARG A 343 -11.26 14.60 -15.26
CA ARG A 343 -12.57 14.46 -15.93
C ARG A 343 -13.14 13.07 -15.72
N TYR A 344 -12.35 12.03 -15.94
CA TYR A 344 -12.79 10.66 -15.77
C TYR A 344 -13.19 10.36 -14.31
N ALA A 345 -12.38 10.80 -13.35
CA ALA A 345 -12.69 10.63 -11.93
C ALA A 345 -14.00 11.34 -11.52
N GLU A 346 -14.26 12.55 -12.03
CA GLU A 346 -15.51 13.28 -11.81
C GLU A 346 -16.72 12.58 -12.44
N GLU A 347 -16.59 12.08 -13.67
CA GLU A 347 -17.66 11.30 -14.33
C GLU A 347 -17.98 10.02 -13.55
N MET A 348 -16.95 9.33 -13.04
CA MET A 348 -17.13 8.13 -12.21
C MET A 348 -17.78 8.48 -10.87
N LEU A 349 -17.37 9.58 -10.23
CA LEU A 349 -17.98 10.08 -9.00
C LEU A 349 -19.48 10.33 -9.17
N ASP A 350 -19.87 11.09 -10.20
CA ASP A 350 -21.27 11.41 -10.47
C ASP A 350 -22.09 10.16 -10.84
N LYS A 351 -21.50 9.22 -11.59
CA LYS A 351 -22.18 7.98 -12.02
C LYS A 351 -22.36 6.96 -10.90
N TYR A 352 -21.33 6.76 -10.09
CA TYR A 352 -21.23 5.61 -9.19
C TYR A 352 -21.33 5.97 -7.71
N LEU A 353 -20.95 7.18 -7.32
CA LEU A 353 -20.94 7.66 -5.93
C LEU A 353 -21.63 9.03 -5.77
N PRO A 354 -22.86 9.24 -6.32
CA PRO A 354 -23.52 10.55 -6.30
C PRO A 354 -23.90 11.04 -4.89
N TYR A 355 -23.81 10.17 -3.89
CA TYR A 355 -24.07 10.48 -2.48
C TYR A 355 -22.85 11.08 -1.76
N ILE A 356 -21.68 11.10 -2.41
CA ILE A 356 -20.43 11.57 -1.84
C ILE A 356 -20.15 13.01 -2.26
N ALA A 357 -19.79 13.85 -1.29
CA ALA A 357 -19.34 15.21 -1.58
C ALA A 357 -17.93 15.20 -2.19
N ARG A 358 -17.69 16.04 -3.19
CA ARG A 358 -16.37 16.26 -3.82
C ARG A 358 -15.26 16.59 -2.81
N SER A 359 -15.58 17.32 -1.74
CA SER A 359 -14.65 17.62 -0.66
C SER A 359 -14.19 16.38 0.12
N PHE A 360 -15.05 15.37 0.26
CA PHE A 360 -14.72 14.13 0.97
C PHE A 360 -13.67 13.29 0.23
N VAL A 361 -13.75 13.26 -1.10
CA VAL A 361 -12.78 12.56 -1.97
C VAL A 361 -11.56 13.42 -2.34
N HIS A 362 -11.48 14.64 -1.80
CA HIS A 362 -10.47 15.64 -2.15
C HIS A 362 -10.37 15.90 -3.66
N SER A 363 -11.52 15.98 -4.33
CA SER A 363 -11.58 16.31 -5.76
C SER A 363 -10.91 17.66 -6.02
N PRO A 364 -10.02 17.77 -7.02
CA PRO A 364 -9.29 19.01 -7.26
C PRO A 364 -10.16 20.09 -7.91
N VAL A 365 -11.34 19.76 -8.46
CA VAL A 365 -12.23 20.72 -9.15
C VAL A 365 -12.91 21.70 -8.19
N ILE A 366 -12.85 21.46 -6.88
CA ILE A 366 -13.43 22.37 -5.88
C ILE A 366 -12.63 23.67 -5.72
N ASN A 367 -11.38 23.69 -6.20
CA ASN A 367 -10.47 24.83 -6.10
C ASN A 367 -10.13 25.35 -7.49
N HIS A 368 -10.07 26.68 -7.67
CA HIS A 368 -9.61 27.29 -8.93
C HIS A 368 -8.08 27.23 -9.02
N ASN A 369 -7.54 26.04 -9.29
CA ASN A 369 -6.12 25.74 -9.39
C ASN A 369 -5.80 25.15 -10.80
N PRO A 370 -4.54 24.81 -11.11
CA PRO A 370 -4.19 24.25 -12.43
C PRO A 370 -5.02 23.03 -12.84
N TYR A 371 -5.40 22.15 -11.90
CA TYR A 371 -6.27 21.00 -12.19
C TYR A 371 -7.65 21.43 -12.69
N TYR A 372 -8.25 22.46 -12.09
CA TYR A 372 -9.56 22.95 -12.51
C TYR A 372 -9.52 23.46 -13.95
N PHE A 373 -8.50 24.22 -14.33
CA PHE A 373 -8.39 24.76 -15.69
C PHE A 373 -8.13 23.65 -16.73
N ALA A 374 -7.25 22.69 -16.41
CA ALA A 374 -7.01 21.52 -17.25
C ALA A 374 -8.29 20.69 -17.44
N TRP A 375 -9.00 20.41 -16.36
CA TRP A 375 -10.28 19.70 -16.38
C TRP A 375 -11.36 20.45 -17.16
N ASP A 376 -11.52 21.75 -16.94
CA ASP A 376 -12.56 22.56 -17.58
C ASP A 376 -12.39 22.63 -19.10
N ALA A 377 -11.15 22.61 -19.59
CA ALA A 377 -10.85 22.49 -21.00
C ALA A 377 -11.05 21.05 -21.51
N ALA A 378 -10.45 20.05 -20.83
CA ALA A 378 -10.50 18.65 -21.28
C ALA A 378 -11.91 18.04 -21.29
N ARG A 379 -12.81 18.47 -20.40
CA ARG A 379 -14.22 18.02 -20.35
C ARG A 379 -15.06 18.42 -21.56
N LYS A 380 -14.57 19.36 -22.39
CA LYS A 380 -15.26 19.79 -23.62
C LYS A 380 -15.03 18.82 -24.79
N LEU A 381 -13.94 18.06 -24.75
CA LEU A 381 -13.56 17.14 -25.82
C LEU A 381 -14.41 15.85 -25.76
N PRO A 382 -15.10 15.42 -26.81
CA PRO A 382 -15.77 14.13 -26.81
C PRO A 382 -14.80 12.95 -26.67
N ASP A 383 -15.24 11.82 -26.11
CA ASP A 383 -14.40 10.62 -25.94
C ASP A 383 -13.78 10.13 -27.26
N ALA A 384 -14.53 10.22 -28.36
CA ALA A 384 -14.04 9.89 -29.70
C ALA A 384 -12.86 10.77 -30.14
N VAL A 385 -12.83 12.04 -29.72
CA VAL A 385 -11.73 12.96 -30.01
C VAL A 385 -10.52 12.63 -29.13
N LEU A 386 -10.74 12.38 -27.83
CA LEU A 386 -9.69 11.94 -26.90
C LEU A 386 -9.02 10.64 -27.37
N ARG A 387 -9.82 9.67 -27.82
CA ARG A 387 -9.32 8.45 -28.45
C ARG A 387 -8.44 8.74 -29.66
N LYS A 388 -8.91 9.60 -30.58
CA LYS A 388 -8.15 9.98 -31.77
C LYS A 388 -6.85 10.72 -31.43
N ILE A 389 -6.84 11.50 -30.34
CA ILE A 389 -5.63 12.12 -29.81
C ILE A 389 -4.63 11.03 -29.38
N ARG A 390 -5.03 10.04 -28.56
CA ARG A 390 -4.13 8.93 -28.19
C ARG A 390 -3.65 8.14 -29.40
N GLU A 391 -4.52 7.85 -30.36
CA GLU A 391 -4.13 7.17 -31.61
C GLU A 391 -3.12 7.98 -32.43
N THR A 392 -3.18 9.32 -32.37
CA THR A 392 -2.30 10.22 -33.15
C THR A 392 -0.95 10.45 -32.45
N PHE A 393 -0.96 10.67 -31.13
CA PHE A 393 0.22 11.07 -30.36
C PHE A 393 0.84 9.93 -29.54
N GLY A 394 0.16 8.79 -29.45
CA GLY A 394 0.53 7.64 -28.63
C GLY A 394 0.12 7.76 -27.16
N ALA A 395 0.09 8.99 -26.62
CA ALA A 395 -0.21 9.25 -25.22
C ALA A 395 -0.84 10.63 -25.01
N PHE A 396 -1.62 10.81 -23.94
CA PHE A 396 -2.12 12.16 -23.57
C PHE A 396 -0.99 13.08 -23.10
N ALA A 397 0.05 12.52 -22.47
CA ALA A 397 1.22 13.25 -22.03
C ALA A 397 2.14 13.71 -23.19
N LYS A 398 1.97 13.16 -24.42
CA LYS A 398 2.91 13.32 -25.55
C LYS A 398 2.42 14.24 -26.67
N ILE A 399 1.80 15.37 -26.34
CA ILE A 399 1.37 16.34 -27.36
C ILE A 399 2.57 17.12 -27.90
N ASN A 400 3.28 16.53 -28.86
CA ASN A 400 4.53 17.06 -29.44
C ASN A 400 4.33 17.94 -30.69
N ASP A 401 3.10 17.98 -31.23
CA ASP A 401 2.72 18.81 -32.37
C ASP A 401 1.41 19.55 -32.05
N ARG A 402 1.56 20.80 -31.61
CA ARG A 402 0.43 21.67 -31.25
C ARG A 402 -0.45 22.03 -32.45
N ALA A 403 0.11 22.18 -33.65
CA ALA A 403 -0.69 22.51 -34.83
C ALA A 403 -1.62 21.33 -35.17
N ARG A 404 -1.09 20.12 -35.14
CA ARG A 404 -1.89 18.91 -35.32
C ARG A 404 -2.94 18.72 -34.22
N PHE A 405 -2.61 19.03 -32.96
CA PHE A 405 -3.57 18.98 -31.86
C PHE A 405 -4.72 19.98 -32.05
N ALA A 406 -4.42 21.20 -32.50
CA ALA A 406 -5.43 22.22 -32.82
C ALA A 406 -6.36 21.78 -33.96
N GLU A 407 -5.84 21.16 -35.02
CA GLU A 407 -6.65 20.59 -36.10
C GLU A 407 -7.67 19.55 -35.60
N LEU A 408 -7.30 18.77 -34.58
CA LEU A 408 -8.17 17.75 -34.00
C LEU A 408 -9.20 18.30 -33.01
N THR A 409 -8.99 19.50 -32.45
CA THR A 409 -9.72 19.96 -31.25
C THR A 409 -10.39 21.33 -31.37
N SER A 410 -10.07 22.12 -32.41
CA SER A 410 -10.56 23.50 -32.61
C SER A 410 -12.09 23.65 -32.71
N GLU A 411 -12.83 22.56 -32.95
CA GLU A 411 -14.30 22.57 -32.86
C GLU A 411 -14.80 22.77 -31.41
N TRP A 412 -14.02 22.33 -30.42
CA TRP A 412 -14.42 22.32 -29.00
C TRP A 412 -13.62 23.28 -28.13
N LEU A 413 -12.39 23.62 -28.53
CA LEU A 413 -11.45 24.41 -27.75
C LEU A 413 -11.10 25.72 -28.43
N ASN A 414 -10.87 26.76 -27.63
CA ASN A 414 -10.25 27.99 -28.09
C ASN A 414 -8.70 27.91 -28.07
N ASP A 415 -8.03 28.91 -28.63
CA ASP A 415 -6.56 28.93 -28.74
C ASP A 415 -5.84 28.91 -27.38
N ASP A 416 -6.41 29.52 -26.35
CA ASP A 416 -5.84 29.54 -25.00
C ASP A 416 -5.92 28.15 -24.35
N GLU A 417 -7.04 27.44 -24.53
CA GLU A 417 -7.25 26.07 -24.05
C GLU A 417 -6.37 25.07 -24.80
N ILE A 418 -6.22 25.26 -26.11
CA ILE A 418 -5.27 24.48 -26.93
C ILE A 418 -3.85 24.71 -26.43
N THR A 419 -3.47 25.96 -26.12
CA THR A 419 -2.17 26.26 -25.51
C THR A 419 -2.00 25.49 -24.22
N LEU A 420 -2.94 25.69 -23.30
CA LEU A 420 -2.91 25.12 -21.96
C LEU A 420 -2.72 23.61 -22.00
N LEU A 421 -3.57 22.88 -22.75
CA LEU A 421 -3.56 21.42 -22.76
C LEU A 421 -2.29 20.82 -23.39
N CYS A 422 -1.54 21.58 -24.20
CA CYS A 422 -0.27 21.15 -24.75
C CYS A 422 0.92 21.32 -23.78
N GLU A 423 0.78 22.13 -22.74
CA GLU A 423 1.88 22.43 -21.82
C GLU A 423 2.09 21.30 -20.79
N PRO A 424 3.31 21.15 -20.26
CA PRO A 424 3.55 20.33 -19.07
C PRO A 424 2.65 20.77 -17.91
N PHE A 425 2.13 19.81 -17.15
CA PHE A 425 1.29 20.17 -16.00
C PHE A 425 2.15 20.61 -14.82
N GLU A 426 1.91 21.84 -14.35
CA GLU A 426 2.56 22.36 -13.15
C GLU A 426 1.75 22.02 -11.90
N TYR A 427 2.23 21.03 -11.14
CA TYR A 427 1.69 20.75 -9.81
C TYR A 427 1.81 22.00 -8.92
N ALA A 428 0.69 22.41 -8.33
CA ALA A 428 0.69 23.49 -7.35
C ALA A 428 1.67 23.13 -6.22
N LYS A 429 2.74 23.92 -6.06
CA LYS A 429 3.69 23.74 -4.96
C LYS A 429 2.91 23.89 -3.66
N HIS A 430 2.78 22.79 -2.91
CA HIS A 430 2.21 22.83 -1.57
C HIS A 430 3.12 23.73 -0.70
N GLY A 431 2.60 24.92 -0.35
CA GLY A 431 3.22 25.84 0.61
C GLY A 431 2.87 25.49 2.04
#